data_AF-M1C7P3-F1
#
_entry.id   AF-M1C7P3-F1
#
_cell.length_a   1.000
_cell.length_b   1.000
_cell.length_c   1.000
_cell.angle_alpha   90.00
_cell.angle_beta   90.00
_cell.angle_gamma   90.00
#
_symmetry.space_group_name_H-M   'P 1'
#
loop_
_entity.id
_entity.type
_entity.pdbx_description
1 polymer ?
#
loop_
_entity_poly.entity_id
_entity_poly.type
_entity_poly.pdbx_seq_one_letter_code
_entity_poly.pdbx_strand_id
1 'polypeptide(L)'
;MPEECDLLCTHPMFGPESGKDGWTDLTFMYDMVRIRDQPLCSSFLHIFSSEGCKMLEMTCEEHDRLAAQSQFLTHTIGRILSEMEVEPTPIDTKGFQKLVQVKESAVKDSFDLFSGLFIHNRFARQQV
;
A
#
# COMPACT_ATOMS: atom_id res chain seq x y z
N MET A 1 2.77 -0.30 23.75
CA MET A 1 3.16 -1.73 23.66
C MET A 1 4.09 -2.03 24.81
N PRO A 2 3.87 -3.11 25.57
CA PRO A 2 4.79 -3.53 26.63
C PRO A 2 6.22 -3.72 26.09
N GLU A 3 7.24 -3.49 26.91
CA GLU A 3 8.63 -3.57 26.47
C GLU A 3 9.03 -5.00 26.11
N GLU A 4 8.41 -5.98 26.76
CA GLU A 4 8.68 -7.39 26.63
C GLU A 4 8.28 -8.00 25.28
N CYS A 5 7.35 -7.36 24.56
CA CYS A 5 6.81 -7.85 23.29
C CYS A 5 7.69 -7.50 22.10
N ASP A 6 7.83 -8.43 21.17
CA ASP A 6 8.38 -8.15 19.86
C ASP A 6 7.43 -7.29 19.01
N LEU A 7 7.99 -6.51 18.09
CA LEU A 7 7.31 -5.58 17.20
C LEU A 7 7.93 -5.67 15.80
N LEU A 8 7.14 -6.18 14.86
CA LEU A 8 7.40 -6.18 13.44
C LEU A 8 6.34 -5.30 12.78
N CYS A 9 6.74 -4.20 12.16
CA CYS A 9 5.85 -3.40 11.34
C CYS A 9 5.90 -3.92 9.90
N THR A 10 4.76 -4.01 9.24
CA THR A 10 4.68 -4.52 7.87
C THR A 10 3.69 -3.71 7.05
N HIS A 11 3.91 -3.74 5.74
CA HIS A 11 2.94 -3.27 4.76
C HIS A 11 3.05 -4.14 3.50
N PRO A 12 2.16 -5.13 3.34
CA PRO A 12 1.93 -5.74 2.04
C PRO A 12 1.44 -4.64 1.09
N MET A 13 2.22 -4.27 0.07
CA MET A 13 1.87 -3.20 -0.87
C MET A 13 0.82 -3.67 -1.90
N PHE A 14 -0.06 -4.56 -1.47
CA PHE A 14 -1.08 -5.24 -2.26
C PHE A 14 -2.27 -5.61 -1.37
N GLY A 15 -3.41 -5.83 -2.00
CA GLY A 15 -4.66 -6.21 -1.32
C GLY A 15 -5.42 -7.27 -2.10
N PRO A 16 -6.69 -7.53 -1.75
CA PRO A 16 -7.51 -8.55 -2.39
C PRO A 16 -7.59 -8.39 -3.92
N GLU A 17 -7.58 -7.16 -4.43
CA GLU A 17 -7.69 -6.89 -5.86
C GLU A 17 -6.36 -7.06 -6.62
N SER A 18 -5.27 -6.53 -6.08
CA SER A 18 -3.96 -6.57 -6.73
C SER A 18 -3.21 -7.90 -6.51
N GLY A 19 -3.57 -8.66 -5.48
CA GLY A 19 -3.02 -9.98 -5.17
C GLY A 19 -3.97 -11.15 -5.42
N LYS A 20 -5.08 -10.94 -6.14
CA LYS A 20 -6.12 -11.98 -6.37
C LYS A 20 -5.61 -13.24 -7.06
N ASP A 21 -4.58 -13.11 -7.90
CA ASP A 21 -4.02 -14.18 -8.72
C ASP A 21 -2.71 -14.75 -8.14
N GLY A 22 -2.40 -14.43 -6.87
CA GLY A 22 -1.17 -14.80 -6.18
C GLY A 22 -0.30 -13.59 -5.80
N TRP A 23 0.74 -13.83 -5.00
CA TRP A 23 1.60 -12.75 -4.45
C TRP A 23 2.99 -12.69 -5.08
N THR A 24 3.26 -13.56 -6.05
CA THR A 24 4.51 -13.56 -6.81
C THR A 24 4.80 -12.17 -7.36
N ASP A 25 6.03 -11.70 -7.17
CA ASP A 25 6.52 -10.39 -7.62
C ASP A 25 5.85 -9.16 -6.98
N LEU A 26 4.89 -9.33 -6.05
CA LEU A 26 4.30 -8.24 -5.29
C LEU A 26 5.20 -7.83 -4.12
N THR A 27 5.20 -6.54 -3.80
CA THR A 27 6.09 -5.99 -2.78
C THR A 27 5.51 -6.20 -1.38
N PHE A 28 6.34 -6.75 -0.48
CA PHE A 28 6.06 -6.81 0.94
C PHE A 28 7.11 -6.02 1.70
N MET A 29 6.72 -4.89 2.27
CA MET A 29 7.58 -4.06 3.11
C MET A 29 7.51 -4.52 4.57
N TYR A 30 8.66 -4.50 5.26
CA TYR A 30 8.72 -4.74 6.70
C TYR A 30 9.82 -3.93 7.39
N ASP A 31 9.65 -3.69 8.69
CA ASP A 31 10.60 -3.06 9.61
C ASP A 31 10.68 -3.89 10.90
N MET A 32 11.87 -4.41 11.20
CA MET A 32 12.15 -5.19 12.41
C MET A 32 12.39 -4.27 13.62
N VAL A 33 11.37 -3.48 13.99
CA VAL A 33 11.46 -2.42 15.00
C VAL A 33 11.98 -2.92 16.35
N ARG A 34 11.53 -4.10 16.80
CA ARG A 34 12.04 -4.74 18.02
C ARG A 34 11.82 -6.25 17.98
N ILE A 35 12.84 -7.02 17.63
CA ILE A 35 12.74 -8.48 17.51
C ILE A 35 13.75 -9.19 18.41
N ARG A 36 13.27 -10.06 19.29
CA ARG A 36 14.06 -10.89 20.20
C ARG A 36 13.96 -12.37 19.80
N ASP A 37 12.76 -12.81 19.42
CA ASP A 37 12.51 -14.15 18.88
C ASP A 37 12.71 -14.13 17.36
N GLN A 38 13.98 -14.23 16.95
CA GLN A 38 14.39 -14.26 15.55
C GLN A 38 13.78 -15.44 14.76
N PRO A 39 13.72 -16.68 15.31
CA PRO A 39 13.03 -17.79 14.63
C PRO A 39 11.54 -17.51 14.36
N LEU A 40 10.82 -16.94 15.32
CA LEU A 40 9.41 -16.60 15.16
C LEU A 40 9.21 -15.53 14.07
N CYS A 41 9.99 -14.45 14.14
CA CYS A 41 9.95 -13.39 13.13
C CYS A 41 10.27 -13.93 11.73
N SER A 42 11.31 -14.74 11.61
CA SER A 42 11.71 -15.37 10.34
C SER A 42 10.62 -16.28 9.79
N SER A 43 9.94 -17.05 10.65
CA SER A 43 8.82 -17.91 10.25
C SER A 43 7.63 -17.11 9.73
N PHE A 44 7.34 -15.95 10.32
CA PHE A 44 6.30 -15.06 9.83
C PHE A 44 6.67 -14.43 8.48
N LEU A 45 7.89 -13.90 8.34
CA LEU A 45 8.38 -13.35 7.07
C LEU A 45 8.44 -14.43 5.97
N HIS A 46 8.62 -15.70 6.36
CA HIS A 46 8.60 -16.81 5.43
C HIS A 46 7.27 -16.94 4.68
N ILE A 47 6.14 -16.61 5.32
CA ILE A 47 4.80 -16.64 4.69
C ILE A 47 4.77 -15.83 3.38
N PHE A 48 5.39 -14.66 3.37
CA PHE A 48 5.40 -13.78 2.20
C PHE A 48 6.49 -14.17 1.20
N SER A 49 7.67 -14.52 1.70
CA SER A 49 8.78 -14.91 0.81
C SER A 49 8.54 -16.24 0.09
N SER A 50 7.86 -17.21 0.70
CA SER A 50 7.49 -18.48 0.06
C SER A 50 6.48 -18.30 -1.06
N GLU A 51 5.63 -17.27 -0.98
CA GLU A 51 4.67 -16.89 -2.02
C GLU A 51 5.32 -16.06 -3.15
N GLY A 52 6.64 -15.83 -3.10
CA GLY A 52 7.38 -15.13 -4.14
C GLY A 52 7.29 -13.59 -4.05
N CYS A 53 6.91 -13.04 -2.90
CA CYS A 53 6.93 -11.60 -2.69
C CYS A 53 8.35 -11.02 -2.81
N LYS A 54 8.43 -9.77 -3.29
CA LYS A 54 9.61 -8.93 -3.18
C LYS A 54 9.70 -8.39 -1.77
N MET A 55 10.54 -9.03 -0.96
CA MET A 55 10.77 -8.67 0.44
C MET A 55 11.63 -7.40 0.53
N LEU A 56 11.08 -6.31 1.07
CA LEU A 56 11.77 -5.03 1.23
C LEU A 56 11.85 -4.64 2.70
N GLU A 57 13.04 -4.73 3.27
CA GLU A 57 13.32 -4.21 4.61
C GLU A 57 13.62 -2.70 4.53
N MET A 58 12.86 -1.88 5.26
CA MET A 58 13.12 -0.44 5.40
C MET A 58 12.47 0.10 6.68
N THR A 59 12.91 1.27 7.13
CA THR A 59 12.32 1.89 8.31
C THR A 59 10.88 2.36 8.03
N CYS A 60 10.02 2.40 9.04
CA CYS A 60 8.68 2.98 8.91
C CYS A 60 8.71 4.43 8.38
N GLU A 61 9.72 5.22 8.78
CA GLU A 61 9.87 6.59 8.31
C GLU A 61 10.14 6.67 6.81
N GLU A 62 11.07 5.86 6.30
CA GLU A 62 11.37 5.84 4.86
C GLU A 62 10.19 5.31 4.06
N HIS A 63 9.51 4.28 4.57
CA HIS A 63 8.27 3.80 4.00
C HIS A 63 7.23 4.92 3.88
N ASP A 64 6.96 5.68 4.94
CA ASP A 64 5.93 6.72 4.92
C ASP A 64 6.29 7.84 3.93
N ARG A 65 7.58 8.18 3.80
CA ARG A 65 8.07 9.14 2.80
C ARG A 65 7.77 8.67 1.38
N LEU A 66 8.07 7.40 1.08
CA LEU A 66 7.82 6.80 -0.24
C LEU A 66 6.33 6.60 -0.51
N ALA A 67 5.56 6.13 0.48
CA ALA A 67 4.13 5.88 0.38
C ALA A 67 3.34 7.19 0.16
N ALA A 68 3.79 8.30 0.78
CA ALA A 68 3.22 9.62 0.52
C ALA A 68 3.36 10.02 -0.96
N GLN A 69 4.53 9.76 -1.56
CA GLN A 69 4.83 10.11 -2.95
C GLN A 69 4.28 9.10 -3.98
N SER A 70 3.66 8.01 -3.54
CA SER A 70 3.19 6.93 -4.42
C SER A 70 1.77 6.51 -4.11
N GLN A 71 1.55 5.70 -3.08
CA GLN A 71 0.24 5.19 -2.69
C GLN A 71 -0.73 6.34 -2.40
N PHE A 72 -0.37 7.30 -1.55
CA PHE A 72 -1.26 8.41 -1.21
C PHE A 72 -1.65 9.26 -2.44
N LEU A 73 -0.70 9.59 -3.32
CA LEU A 73 -1.00 10.28 -4.59
C LEU A 73 -1.93 9.47 -5.48
N THR A 74 -1.69 8.16 -5.59
CA THR A 74 -2.52 7.26 -6.42
C THR A 74 -3.96 7.23 -5.92
N HIS A 75 -4.18 7.09 -4.61
CA HIS A 75 -5.51 7.13 -4.02
C HIS A 75 -6.17 8.50 -4.18
N THR A 76 -5.41 9.59 -4.00
CA THR A 76 -5.92 10.95 -4.16
C THR A 76 -6.44 11.18 -5.57
N ILE A 77 -5.66 10.81 -6.59
CA ILE A 77 -6.08 10.90 -8.00
C ILE A 77 -7.31 10.03 -8.26
N GLY A 78 -7.30 8.77 -7.79
CA GLY A 78 -8.44 7.87 -7.96
C GLY A 78 -9.73 8.41 -7.33
N ARG A 79 -9.65 9.04 -6.16
CA ARG A 79 -10.79 9.69 -5.49
C ARG A 79 -11.25 10.93 -6.25
N ILE A 80 -10.35 11.79 -6.71
CA ILE A 80 -10.71 12.95 -7.55
C ILE A 80 -11.47 12.48 -8.81
N LEU A 81 -10.97 11.45 -9.49
CA LEU A 81 -11.64 10.87 -10.67
C LEU A 81 -13.03 10.32 -10.32
N SER A 82 -13.20 9.74 -9.13
CA SER A 82 -14.50 9.28 -8.64
C SER A 82 -15.47 10.44 -8.40
N GLU A 83 -15.02 11.51 -7.74
CA GLU A 83 -15.83 12.71 -7.48
C GLU A 83 -16.20 13.46 -8.76
N MET A 84 -15.35 13.38 -9.79
CA MET A 84 -15.65 13.88 -11.13
C MET A 84 -16.62 13.01 -11.93
N GLU A 85 -17.05 11.86 -11.37
CA GLU A 85 -17.96 10.91 -12.01
C GLU A 85 -17.51 10.51 -13.43
N VAL A 86 -16.19 10.32 -13.63
CA VAL A 86 -15.66 10.01 -14.96
C VAL A 86 -16.08 8.62 -15.41
N GLU A 87 -16.59 8.50 -16.64
CA GLU A 87 -17.04 7.24 -17.21
C GLU A 87 -16.33 6.92 -18.54
N PRO A 88 -16.16 5.63 -18.91
CA PRO A 88 -15.61 5.24 -20.19
C PRO A 88 -16.39 5.82 -21.38
N THR A 89 -15.67 6.11 -22.46
CA THR A 89 -16.26 6.63 -23.71
C THR A 89 -15.82 5.83 -24.94
N PRO A 90 -16.56 5.90 -26.07
CA PRO A 90 -16.15 5.24 -27.31
C PRO A 90 -14.82 5.74 -27.91
N ILE A 91 -14.31 6.89 -27.46
CA ILE A 91 -13.09 7.53 -27.98
C ILE A 91 -11.94 7.55 -26.94
N ASP A 92 -12.02 6.69 -25.92
CA ASP A 92 -11.02 6.66 -24.85
C ASP A 92 -9.61 6.43 -25.38
N THR A 93 -8.71 7.31 -24.98
CA THR A 93 -7.27 7.09 -25.18
C THR A 93 -6.77 6.00 -24.23
N LYS A 94 -5.65 5.36 -24.56
CA LYS A 94 -4.99 4.40 -23.65
C LYS A 94 -4.62 5.00 -22.29
N GLY A 95 -4.33 6.30 -22.25
CA GLY A 95 -4.09 7.01 -20.99
C GLY A 95 -5.35 7.09 -20.13
N PHE A 96 -6.47 7.48 -20.73
CA PHE A 96 -7.74 7.59 -20.00
C PHE A 96 -8.25 6.23 -19.50
N GLN A 97 -8.09 5.17 -20.30
CA GLN A 97 -8.42 3.79 -19.86
C GLN A 97 -7.70 3.41 -18.56
N LYS A 98 -6.44 3.83 -18.37
CA LYS A 98 -5.69 3.60 -17.12
C LYS A 98 -6.21 4.46 -15.97
N LEU A 99 -6.62 5.70 -16.22
CA LEU A 99 -7.22 6.56 -15.19
C LEU A 99 -8.54 5.98 -14.68
N VAL A 100 -9.37 5.43 -15.57
CA VAL A 100 -10.59 4.70 -15.16
C VAL A 100 -10.24 3.51 -14.27
N GLN A 101 -9.22 2.72 -14.61
CA GLN A 101 -8.76 1.61 -13.74
C GLN A 101 -8.26 2.11 -12.37
N VAL A 102 -7.57 3.25 -12.31
CA VAL A 102 -7.15 3.88 -11.05
C VAL A 102 -8.36 4.32 -10.22
N LYS A 103 -9.38 4.92 -10.84
CA LYS A 103 -10.68 5.23 -10.20
C LYS A 103 -11.28 3.97 -9.59
N GLU A 104 -11.48 2.94 -10.40
CA GLU A 104 -12.13 1.68 -10.01
C GLU A 104 -11.39 0.95 -8.89
N SER A 105 -10.07 0.99 -8.88
CA SER A 105 -9.28 0.41 -7.79
C SER A 105 -9.40 1.23 -6.51
N ALA A 106 -9.29 2.55 -6.59
CA ALA A 106 -9.27 3.43 -5.42
C ALA A 106 -10.62 3.49 -4.68
N VAL A 107 -11.74 3.30 -5.39
CA VAL A 107 -13.09 3.35 -4.78
C VAL A 107 -13.50 2.07 -4.08
N LYS A 108 -12.80 0.95 -4.33
CA LYS A 108 -13.04 -0.32 -3.63
C LYS A 108 -12.57 -0.29 -2.17
N ASP A 109 -11.56 0.55 -1.89
CA ASP A 109 -11.10 0.78 -0.54
C ASP A 109 -12.06 1.69 0.23
N SER A 110 -12.07 1.58 1.56
CA SER A 110 -12.90 2.44 2.40
C SER A 110 -12.39 3.89 2.38
N PHE A 111 -13.29 4.84 2.66
CA PHE A 111 -12.89 6.23 2.86
C PHE A 111 -11.99 6.39 4.10
N ASP A 112 -12.21 5.57 5.13
CA ASP A 112 -11.37 5.54 6.34
C ASP A 112 -9.93 5.16 6.02
N LEU A 113 -9.71 4.20 5.10
CA LEU A 113 -8.36 3.85 4.63
C LEU A 113 -7.68 5.06 3.99
N PHE A 114 -8.36 5.72 3.05
CA PHE A 114 -7.82 6.92 2.41
C PHE A 114 -7.53 8.05 3.41
N SER A 115 -8.46 8.31 4.33
CA SER A 115 -8.28 9.30 5.39
C SER A 115 -7.09 8.96 6.27
N GLY A 116 -6.88 7.68 6.58
CA GLY A 116 -5.74 7.19 7.35
C GLY A 116 -4.40 7.49 6.67
N LEU A 117 -4.31 7.30 5.34
CA LEU A 117 -3.10 7.63 4.56
C LEU A 117 -2.71 9.11 4.67
N PHE A 118 -3.68 10.01 4.88
CA PHE A 118 -3.42 11.44 5.06
C PHE A 118 -3.16 11.82 6.52
N ILE A 119 -4.02 11.38 7.43
CA ILE A 119 -4.01 11.81 8.84
C ILE A 119 -2.78 11.25 9.57
N HIS A 120 -2.39 10.00 9.28
CA HIS A 120 -1.34 9.30 10.00
C HIS A 120 0.03 9.34 9.32
N ASN A 121 0.13 9.89 8.11
CA ASN A 121 1.41 10.10 7.42
C ASN A 121 1.78 11.58 7.40
N ARG A 122 2.80 11.96 8.20
CA ARG A 122 3.26 13.36 8.28
C ARG A 122 3.78 13.92 6.95
N PHE A 123 4.22 13.07 6.02
CA PHE A 123 4.73 13.46 4.72
C PHE A 123 3.62 13.66 3.68
N ALA A 124 2.42 13.11 3.90
CA ALA A 124 1.29 13.25 2.98
C ALA A 124 0.85 14.71 2.80
N ARG A 125 0.95 15.54 3.85
CA ARG A 125 0.64 16.98 3.80
C ARG A 125 1.51 17.78 2.84
N GLN A 126 2.70 17.29 2.48
CA GLN A 126 3.59 17.96 1.53
C GLN A 126 3.25 17.61 0.08
N GLN A 127 2.35 16.65 -0.15
CA GLN A 127 1.97 16.15 -1.47
C GLN A 127 0.68 16.79 -2.02
N VAL A 128 0.03 17.63 -1.21
CA VAL A 128 -1.21 18.37 -1.54
C VAL A 128 -1.02 19.87 -1.35
#